data_AF-A0A6J0TNF9-F1
#
_entry.id   AF-A0A6J0TNF9-F1
#
_cell.length_a   1.000
_cell.length_b   1.000
_cell.length_c   1.000
_cell.angle_alpha   90.00
_cell.angle_beta   90.00
_cell.angle_gamma   90.00
#
_symmetry.space_group_name_H-M   'P 1'
#
loop_
_entity.id
_entity.type
_entity.pdbx_description
1 polymer ?
#
loop_
_entity_poly.entity_id
_entity_poly.type
_entity_poly.pdbx_seq_one_letter_code
_entity_poly.pdbx_strand_id
1 'polypeptide(L)'
;MRNPSELRSWSPPQEIRHRAFFLQERTCHYHSRNADVKCTSFVKVEKGDLARAVARVGPISVGIDVRSGKFRLYKSGIFSCTWEGDVLNHAMLVVGYGEEKGKKYWILKNSWSELWGESGYMRLEEGSRECGIADDAIYPKW
;
A
#
# COMPACT_ATOMS: atom_id res chain seq x y z
N MET A 1 10.03 -6.10 14.15
CA MET A 1 8.63 -6.53 14.30
C MET A 1 7.91 -5.38 14.98
N ARG A 2 6.84 -4.83 14.41
CA ARG A 2 6.08 -3.74 15.04
C ARG A 2 4.71 -4.26 15.44
N ASN A 3 4.29 -3.92 16.66
CA ASN A 3 3.09 -4.43 17.32
C ASN A 3 1.84 -3.74 16.72
N PRO A 4 0.70 -4.46 16.52
CA PRO A 4 -0.58 -3.85 16.13
C PRO A 4 -1.02 -2.63 16.96
N SER A 5 -0.60 -2.52 18.23
CA SER A 5 -0.86 -1.33 19.06
C SER A 5 -0.08 -0.07 18.63
N GLU A 6 1.01 -0.22 17.89
CA GLU A 6 1.86 0.89 17.41
C GLU A 6 1.31 1.53 16.12
N LEU A 7 0.32 0.91 15.46
CA LEU A 7 -0.36 1.49 14.30
C LEU A 7 -1.22 2.71 14.67
N ARG A 8 -1.73 2.76 15.91
CA ARG A 8 -2.51 3.91 16.41
C ARG A 8 -1.65 5.15 16.69
N SER A 9 -0.34 4.98 16.86
CA SER A 9 0.64 6.05 17.06
C SER A 9 1.33 6.49 15.76
N TRP A 10 0.94 5.96 14.61
CA TRP A 10 1.54 6.33 13.34
C TRP A 10 1.02 7.69 12.88
N SER A 11 1.82 8.73 13.04
CA SER A 11 1.63 9.99 12.32
C SER A 11 2.10 9.79 10.87
N PRO A 12 1.30 10.14 9.86
CA PRO A 12 1.78 10.16 8.48
C PRO A 12 3.03 11.04 8.38
N PRO A 13 4.01 10.69 7.53
CA PRO A 13 5.03 11.65 7.11
C PRO A 13 4.32 12.93 6.68
N GLN A 14 4.75 14.08 7.22
CA GLN A 14 4.20 15.36 6.80
C GLN A 14 4.38 15.48 5.29
N GLU A 15 3.30 15.74 4.56
CA GLU A 15 3.39 16.08 3.15
C GLU A 15 4.28 17.31 3.01
N ILE A 16 5.33 17.19 2.20
CA ILE A 16 6.15 18.33 1.83
C ILE A 16 5.20 19.29 1.10
N ARG A 17 5.03 20.51 1.64
CA ARG A 17 4.02 21.50 1.24
C ARG A 17 4.25 22.03 -0.18
N HIS A 18 4.07 21.19 -1.18
CA HIS A 18 4.17 21.56 -2.58
C HIS A 18 2.78 21.50 -3.22
N ARG A 19 1.93 22.46 -2.83
CA ARG A 19 0.61 22.78 -3.42
C ARG A 19 -0.54 21.80 -3.12
N ALA A 20 -1.77 22.30 -3.30
CA ALA A 20 -2.99 21.52 -3.15
C ALA A 20 -3.11 20.43 -4.23
N PHE A 21 -3.59 19.27 -3.83
CA PHE A 21 -3.95 18.18 -4.75
C PHE A 21 -5.30 18.47 -5.43
N PHE A 22 -5.38 18.23 -6.74
CA PHE A 22 -6.61 18.36 -7.53
C PHE A 22 -6.90 17.03 -8.22
N LEU A 23 -8.16 16.58 -8.18
CA LEU A 23 -8.63 15.35 -8.85
C LEU A 23 -8.81 15.53 -10.36
N GLN A 24 -7.87 16.20 -11.03
CA GLN A 24 -7.92 16.48 -12.46
C GLN A 24 -6.50 16.63 -13.01
N GLU A 25 -6.29 16.20 -14.26
CA GLU A 25 -5.06 16.49 -14.99
C GLU A 25 -4.88 18.02 -15.16
N ARG A 26 -3.66 18.49 -14.90
CA ARG A 26 -3.28 19.91 -15.03
C ARG A 26 -1.89 20.01 -15.62
N THR A 27 -1.51 21.22 -16.04
CA THR A 27 -0.17 21.50 -16.53
C THR A 27 0.88 21.16 -15.47
N CYS A 28 1.95 20.48 -15.90
CA CYS A 28 3.09 20.18 -15.04
C CYS A 28 3.84 21.45 -14.66
N HIS A 29 4.06 21.66 -13.36
CA HIS A 29 4.81 22.80 -12.80
C HIS A 29 6.17 22.37 -12.22
N TYR A 30 6.71 21.23 -12.68
CA TYR A 30 7.98 20.72 -12.21
C TYR A 30 9.14 21.62 -12.63
N HIS A 31 10.01 21.94 -11.67
CA HIS A 31 11.30 22.58 -11.91
C HIS A 31 12.39 21.80 -11.17
N SER A 32 13.45 21.40 -11.87
CA SER A 32 14.52 20.57 -11.31
C SER A 32 15.23 21.20 -10.11
N ARG A 33 15.25 22.53 -10.02
CA ARG A 33 15.81 23.27 -8.87
C ARG A 33 15.02 23.12 -7.58
N ASN A 34 13.75 22.71 -7.66
CA ASN A 34 12.86 22.53 -6.53
C ASN A 34 12.76 21.06 -6.09
N ALA A 35 13.59 20.17 -6.65
CA ALA A 35 13.56 18.75 -6.29
C ALA A 35 14.30 18.52 -4.97
N ASP A 36 13.55 18.14 -3.92
CA ASP A 36 14.12 17.79 -2.61
C ASP A 36 14.81 16.42 -2.61
N VAL A 37 14.29 15.48 -3.42
CA VAL A 37 14.80 14.11 -3.54
C VAL A 37 14.75 13.69 -5.01
N LYS A 38 15.77 12.95 -5.45
CA LYS A 38 15.79 12.32 -6.77
C LYS A 38 15.66 10.81 -6.59
N CYS A 39 14.65 10.21 -7.22
CA CYS A 39 14.55 8.77 -7.38
C CYS A 39 15.32 8.38 -8.65
N THR A 40 16.33 7.53 -8.54
CA THR A 40 17.20 7.16 -9.68
C THR A 40 16.72 5.90 -10.38
N SER A 41 16.09 4.99 -9.65
CA SER A 41 15.53 3.73 -10.19
C SER A 41 14.51 3.15 -9.22
N PHE A 42 13.96 1.98 -9.57
CA PHE A 42 13.11 1.20 -8.68
C PHE A 42 13.57 -0.25 -8.68
N VAL A 43 13.21 -0.98 -7.63
CA VAL A 43 13.46 -2.41 -7.51
C VAL A 43 12.13 -3.14 -7.51
N LYS A 44 12.00 -4.14 -8.37
CA LYS A 44 10.89 -5.10 -8.33
C LYS A 44 11.17 -6.13 -7.23
N VAL A 45 10.16 -6.39 -6.41
CA VAL A 45 10.22 -7.41 -5.36
C VAL A 45 9.82 -8.75 -5.97
N GLU A 46 10.65 -9.76 -5.76
CA GLU A 46 10.36 -11.12 -6.19
C GLU A 46 9.19 -11.72 -5.41
N LYS A 47 8.45 -12.62 -6.06
CA LYS A 47 7.31 -13.29 -5.43
C LYS A 47 7.79 -14.10 -4.21
N GLY A 48 7.15 -13.87 -3.07
CA GLY A 48 7.53 -14.47 -1.77
C GLY A 48 8.52 -13.63 -0.94
N ASP A 49 9.13 -12.59 -1.51
CA ASP A 49 10.06 -11.72 -0.78
C ASP A 49 9.41 -10.46 -0.21
N LEU A 50 8.09 -10.29 -0.38
CA LEU A 50 7.37 -9.09 0.05
C LEU A 50 7.53 -8.80 1.55
N ALA A 51 7.38 -9.80 2.42
CA ALA A 51 7.57 -9.61 3.87
C ALA A 51 9.00 -9.12 4.18
N ARG A 52 10.00 -9.72 3.53
CA ARG A 52 11.40 -9.36 3.69
C ARG A 52 11.70 -7.95 3.20
N ALA A 53 11.13 -7.57 2.05
CA ALA A 53 11.24 -6.22 1.49
C ALA A 53 10.62 -5.20 2.46
N VAL A 54 9.40 -5.44 2.94
CA VAL A 54 8.72 -4.57 3.92
C VAL A 54 9.57 -4.40 5.18
N ALA A 55 10.15 -5.49 5.71
CA ALA A 55 10.95 -5.45 6.92
C ALA A 55 12.29 -4.72 6.79
N ARG A 56 12.96 -4.81 5.62
CA ARG A 56 14.32 -4.28 5.41
C ARG A 56 14.34 -2.90 4.76
N VAL A 57 13.37 -2.62 3.90
CA VAL A 57 13.31 -1.37 3.11
C VAL A 57 12.29 -0.41 3.70
N GLY A 58 11.13 -0.92 4.12
CA GLY A 58 9.99 -0.10 4.56
C GLY A 58 8.81 -0.26 3.60
N PRO A 59 7.98 0.77 3.41
CA PRO A 59 6.76 0.66 2.60
C PRO A 59 7.02 0.26 1.14
N ILE A 60 6.21 -0.65 0.62
CA ILE A 60 6.32 -1.22 -0.74
C ILE A 60 5.05 -0.88 -1.53
N SER A 61 5.19 -0.28 -2.71
CA SER A 61 4.08 -0.02 -3.62
C SER A 61 3.63 -1.33 -4.27
N VAL A 62 2.33 -1.57 -4.33
CA VAL A 62 1.75 -2.81 -4.87
C VAL A 62 0.55 -2.52 -5.77
N GLY A 63 0.39 -3.33 -6.82
CA GLY A 63 -0.86 -3.45 -7.55
C GLY A 63 -1.76 -4.52 -6.93
N ILE A 64 -3.07 -4.28 -6.88
CA ILE A 64 -4.07 -5.26 -6.45
C ILE A 64 -5.27 -5.28 -7.40
N ASP A 65 -5.94 -6.43 -7.46
CA ASP A 65 -7.19 -6.62 -8.19
C ASP A 65 -8.40 -6.43 -7.26
N VAL A 66 -9.11 -5.31 -7.44
CA VAL A 66 -10.27 -4.94 -6.59
C VAL A 66 -11.63 -5.14 -7.28
N ARG A 67 -11.82 -6.26 -7.98
CA ARG A 67 -13.08 -6.57 -8.69
C ARG A 67 -14.34 -6.68 -7.83
N SER A 68 -14.23 -6.93 -6.52
CA SER A 68 -15.40 -7.10 -5.64
C SER A 68 -15.90 -5.76 -5.07
N GLY A 69 -17.21 -5.54 -5.13
CA GLY A 69 -17.85 -4.42 -4.44
C GLY A 69 -17.61 -4.38 -2.92
N LYS A 70 -17.25 -5.52 -2.31
CA LYS A 70 -16.87 -5.60 -0.89
C LYS A 70 -15.62 -4.78 -0.57
N PHE A 71 -14.69 -4.64 -1.53
CA PHE A 71 -13.50 -3.81 -1.35
C PHE A 71 -13.88 -2.33 -1.18
N ARG A 72 -14.76 -1.82 -2.06
CA ARG A 72 -15.28 -0.44 -1.98
C ARG A 72 -15.97 -0.15 -0.65
N LEU A 73 -16.67 -1.14 -0.09
CA LEU A 73 -17.40 -1.02 1.16
C LEU A 73 -16.61 -1.47 2.39
N TYR A 74 -15.31 -1.78 2.26
CA TYR A 74 -14.49 -2.24 3.38
C TYR A 74 -14.49 -1.22 4.52
N LYS A 75 -14.68 -1.71 5.75
CA LYS A 75 -14.72 -0.91 6.99
C LYS A 75 -13.74 -1.41 8.04
N SER A 76 -13.64 -2.72 8.24
CA SER A 76 -12.70 -3.33 9.19
C SER A 76 -12.59 -4.85 8.99
N GLY A 77 -11.61 -5.44 9.66
CA GLY A 77 -11.37 -6.88 9.69
C GLY A 77 -10.34 -7.36 8.67
N ILE A 78 -10.01 -8.64 8.69
CA ILE A 78 -9.11 -9.24 7.69
C ILE A 78 -9.93 -9.55 6.44
N PHE A 79 -9.69 -8.79 5.37
CA PHE A 79 -10.29 -9.02 4.07
C PHE A 79 -9.61 -10.20 3.37
N SER A 80 -10.42 -11.11 2.83
CA SER A 80 -9.94 -12.28 2.09
C SER A 80 -10.36 -12.17 0.62
N CYS A 81 -9.43 -12.34 -0.30
CA CYS A 81 -9.74 -12.48 -1.72
C CYS A 81 -9.89 -13.97 -2.06
N THR A 82 -10.82 -14.29 -2.96
CA THR A 82 -11.01 -15.67 -3.45
C THR A 82 -10.44 -15.88 -4.85
N TRP A 83 -9.72 -14.89 -5.37
CA TRP A 83 -9.15 -14.81 -6.73
C TRP A 83 -7.67 -14.42 -6.69
N GLU A 84 -6.96 -14.79 -7.75
CA GLU A 84 -5.59 -14.37 -8.03
C GLU A 84 -5.57 -12.99 -8.71
N GLY A 85 -4.38 -12.42 -8.92
CA GLY A 85 -4.16 -11.13 -9.58
C GLY A 85 -4.35 -11.14 -11.10
N ASP A 86 -5.48 -11.62 -11.62
CA ASP A 86 -5.64 -11.73 -13.09
C ASP A 86 -5.58 -10.36 -13.80
N VAL A 87 -6.12 -9.31 -13.15
CA VAL A 87 -6.10 -7.94 -13.65
C VAL A 87 -5.89 -6.95 -12.51
N LEU A 88 -4.64 -6.58 -12.25
CA LEU A 88 -4.31 -5.50 -11.32
C LEU A 88 -4.93 -4.19 -11.82
N ASN A 89 -5.73 -3.53 -10.98
CA ASN A 89 -6.51 -2.36 -11.37
C ASN A 89 -6.54 -1.25 -10.30
N HIS A 90 -5.87 -1.46 -9.16
CA HIS A 90 -5.74 -0.45 -8.11
C HIS A 90 -4.36 -0.51 -7.45
N ALA A 91 -3.74 0.65 -7.24
CA ALA A 91 -2.43 0.77 -6.60
C ALA A 91 -2.59 1.12 -5.12
N MET A 92 -1.85 0.42 -4.26
CA MET A 92 -1.82 0.63 -2.81
C MET A 92 -0.38 0.57 -2.28
N LEU A 93 -0.22 0.75 -0.96
CA LEU A 93 1.07 0.70 -0.30
C LEU A 93 1.04 -0.28 0.87
N VAL A 94 1.85 -1.33 0.82
CA VAL A 94 2.07 -2.22 1.97
C VAL A 94 2.98 -1.52 2.95
N VAL A 95 2.49 -1.29 4.17
CA VAL A 95 3.25 -0.60 5.23
C VAL A 95 3.67 -1.54 6.37
N GLY A 96 3.17 -2.77 6.37
CA GLY A 96 3.44 -3.75 7.39
C GLY A 96 2.70 -5.07 7.16
N TYR A 97 2.86 -5.99 8.10
CA TYR A 97 2.17 -7.27 8.15
C TYR A 97 2.04 -7.71 9.61
N GLY A 98 1.12 -8.62 9.89
CA GLY A 98 0.86 -9.12 11.22
C GLY A 98 0.09 -10.43 11.21
N GLU A 99 -0.27 -10.90 12.40
CA GLU A 99 -1.06 -12.10 12.59
C GLU A 99 -2.12 -11.85 13.67
N GLU A 100 -3.34 -12.32 13.43
CA GLU A 100 -4.43 -12.28 14.39
C GLU A 100 -5.15 -13.64 14.38
N LYS A 101 -5.18 -14.33 15.54
CA LYS A 101 -5.87 -15.63 15.70
C LYS A 101 -5.45 -16.67 14.65
N GLY A 102 -4.15 -16.75 14.34
CA GLY A 102 -3.61 -17.68 13.35
C GLY A 102 -3.81 -17.25 11.88
N LYS A 103 -4.42 -16.08 11.64
CA LYS A 103 -4.55 -15.51 10.29
C LYS A 103 -3.50 -14.42 10.09
N LYS A 104 -2.61 -14.63 9.15
CA LYS A 104 -1.63 -13.63 8.74
C LYS A 104 -2.26 -12.61 7.80
N TYR A 105 -1.79 -11.37 7.84
CA TYR A 105 -2.31 -10.30 6.99
C TYR A 105 -1.27 -9.25 6.67
N TRP A 106 -1.42 -8.64 5.50
CA TRP A 106 -0.77 -7.40 5.07
C TRP A 106 -1.55 -6.19 5.59
N ILE A 107 -0.84 -5.11 5.92
CA ILE A 107 -1.42 -3.80 6.24
C ILE A 107 -1.20 -2.90 5.04
N LEU A 108 -2.28 -2.52 4.36
CA LEU A 108 -2.24 -1.66 3.18
C LEU A 108 -2.78 -0.28 3.49
N LYS A 109 -2.08 0.76 3.03
CA LYS A 109 -2.57 2.14 2.99
C LYS A 109 -3.29 2.39 1.67
N ASN A 110 -4.49 2.96 1.75
CA ASN A 110 -5.26 3.40 0.58
C ASN A 110 -5.13 4.92 0.37
N SER A 111 -5.66 5.38 -0.75
CA SER A 111 -5.74 6.81 -1.14
C SER A 111 -7.18 7.34 -1.19
N TRP A 112 -8.13 6.64 -0.54
CA TRP A 112 -9.57 6.96 -0.58
C TRP A 112 -10.11 7.57 0.71
N SER A 113 -9.40 8.56 1.28
CA SER A 113 -9.71 9.19 2.57
C SER A 113 -9.58 8.25 3.78
N GLU A 114 -9.43 8.85 4.96
CA GLU A 114 -9.40 8.16 6.25
C GLU A 114 -10.77 7.55 6.62
N LEU A 115 -11.85 7.98 5.96
CA LEU A 115 -13.20 7.44 6.18
C LEU A 115 -13.43 6.05 5.58
N TRP A 116 -12.53 5.61 4.70
CA TRP A 116 -12.54 4.27 4.12
C TRP A 116 -11.72 3.32 4.98
N GLY A 117 -12.22 2.10 5.20
CA GLY A 117 -11.52 1.09 5.98
C GLY A 117 -11.20 1.49 7.41
N GLU A 118 -10.07 1.01 7.90
CA GLU A 118 -9.57 1.23 9.25
C GLU A 118 -8.70 2.50 9.23
N SER A 119 -9.34 3.69 9.23
CA SER A 119 -8.64 4.99 9.14
C SER A 119 -7.80 5.15 7.85
N GLY A 120 -8.33 4.70 6.71
CA GLY A 120 -7.64 4.71 5.41
C GLY A 120 -6.79 3.46 5.14
N TYR A 121 -6.77 2.50 6.08
CA TYR A 121 -6.02 1.26 5.97
C TYR A 121 -6.91 0.04 5.77
N MET A 122 -6.28 -1.05 5.33
CA MET A 122 -6.90 -2.35 5.16
C MET A 122 -5.97 -3.44 5.66
N ARG A 123 -6.56 -4.49 6.26
CA ARG A 123 -5.88 -5.75 6.51
C ARG A 123 -6.30 -6.75 5.45
N LEU A 124 -5.34 -7.22 4.64
CA LEU A 124 -5.56 -8.23 3.60
C LEU A 124 -4.94 -9.54 4.04
N GLU A 125 -5.70 -10.64 4.01
CA GLU A 125 -5.21 -11.97 4.35
C GLU A 125 -3.98 -12.34 3.51
N GLU A 126 -2.90 -12.76 4.18
CA GLU A 126 -1.70 -13.33 3.55
C GLU A 126 -1.96 -14.82 3.28
N GLY A 127 -1.78 -15.27 2.03
CA GLY A 127 -2.21 -16.60 1.60
C GLY A 127 -1.94 -16.90 0.12
N SER A 128 -2.70 -17.82 -0.47
CA SER A 128 -2.46 -18.24 -1.86
C SER A 128 -3.11 -17.34 -2.90
N ARG A 129 -4.23 -16.69 -2.58
CA ARG A 129 -5.11 -15.94 -3.50
C ARG A 129 -5.19 -14.47 -3.11
N GLU A 130 -4.05 -13.80 -2.99
CA GLU A 130 -3.89 -12.50 -2.31
C GLU A 130 -4.28 -11.28 -3.18
N CYS A 131 -5.31 -11.37 -4.01
CA CYS A 131 -5.68 -10.29 -4.94
C CYS A 131 -4.52 -9.86 -5.88
N GLY A 132 -3.48 -10.68 -6.04
CA GLY A 132 -2.28 -10.35 -6.83
C GLY A 132 -1.29 -9.40 -6.17
N ILE A 133 -1.37 -9.18 -4.84
CA ILE A 133 -0.56 -8.17 -4.14
C ILE A 133 0.96 -8.27 -4.39
N ALA A 134 1.46 -9.49 -4.63
CA ALA A 134 2.88 -9.75 -4.87
C ALA A 134 3.26 -9.83 -6.35
N ASP A 135 2.31 -9.67 -7.28
CA ASP A 135 2.58 -9.82 -8.72
C ASP A 135 3.25 -8.56 -9.32
N ASP A 136 2.95 -7.38 -8.76
CA ASP A 136 3.62 -6.12 -9.08
C ASP A 136 3.91 -5.30 -7.82
N ALA A 137 4.98 -5.70 -7.11
CA ALA A 137 5.48 -5.04 -5.92
C ALA A 137 6.81 -4.33 -6.23
N ILE A 138 6.89 -3.02 -5.94
CA ILE A 138 8.08 -2.20 -6.22
C ILE A 138 8.41 -1.23 -5.08
N TYR A 139 9.68 -0.86 -4.97
CA TYR A 139 10.11 0.24 -4.11
C TYR A 139 11.14 1.14 -4.80
N PRO A 140 11.17 2.45 -4.49
CA PRO A 140 12.13 3.37 -5.06
C PRO A 140 13.54 3.11 -4.55
N LYS A 141 14.51 3.28 -5.43
CA LYS A 141 15.93 3.40 -5.10
C LYS A 141 16.34 4.84 -5.38
N TRP A 142 16.70 5.53 -4.31
CA TRP A 142 17.11 6.92 -4.30
C TRP A 142 18.54 7.04 -4.81
#